data_AF-A0A2R6AKV7-F1
#
_entry.id   AF-A0A2R6AKV7-F1
#
_cell.length_a   1.000
_cell.length_b   1.000
_cell.length_c   1.000
_cell.angle_alpha   90.00
_cell.angle_beta   90.00
_cell.angle_gamma   90.00
#
_symmetry.space_group_name_H-M   'P 1'
#
loop_
_entity.id
_entity.type
_entity.pdbx_description
1 polymer ?
#
loop_
_entity_poly.entity_id
_entity_poly.type
_entity_poly.pdbx_seq_one_letter_code
_entity_poly.pdbx_strand_id
1 'polypeptide(L)'
;QDTLTFDTNVYIELGERVLRKARKTHPLRSVYDELDRVSLGYNKRPTPNEAKFLLGMADYTLIHGAPPPSYTKRSGDVGIIEEAMELKKHLEALTLVTLDQALAQRAKARGIRTIHLHTLRKAQGDVGELLRTLAQYTDIQIYIGSEQVASVKREDTNTLRVAALEPQHNYARLVQILQKFIRQ
;
A
#
# COMPACT_ATOMS: atom_id res chain seq x y z
N GLN A 1 8.32 11.66 -19.67
CA GLN A 1 8.57 10.86 -18.43
C GLN A 1 7.37 9.96 -18.19
N ASP A 2 7.56 8.72 -17.74
CA ASP A 2 6.44 7.79 -17.56
C ASP A 2 5.64 8.13 -16.29
N THR A 3 4.38 8.48 -16.49
CA THR A 3 3.42 8.73 -15.42
C THR A 3 2.64 7.44 -15.14
N LEU A 4 2.58 7.02 -13.88
CA LEU A 4 1.92 5.76 -13.51
C LEU A 4 0.59 5.99 -12.83
N THR A 5 -0.34 5.08 -13.06
CA THR A 5 -1.53 4.89 -12.24
C THR A 5 -1.72 3.41 -11.95
N PHE A 6 -2.43 3.09 -10.89
CA PHE A 6 -2.48 1.75 -10.30
C PHE A 6 -3.92 1.33 -10.07
N ASP A 7 -4.21 0.05 -10.24
CA ASP A 7 -5.48 -0.54 -9.79
C ASP A 7 -5.50 -0.79 -8.27
N THR A 8 -6.65 -1.22 -7.76
CA THR A 8 -6.87 -1.55 -6.34
C THR A 8 -5.92 -2.64 -5.83
N ASN A 9 -5.70 -3.69 -6.64
CA ASN A 9 -4.87 -4.83 -6.25
C ASN A 9 -3.40 -4.46 -6.10
N VAL A 10 -2.90 -3.49 -6.87
CA VAL A 10 -1.53 -3.00 -6.71
C VAL A 10 -1.35 -2.36 -5.33
N TYR A 11 -2.30 -1.55 -4.86
CA TYR A 11 -2.22 -0.98 -3.50
C TYR A 11 -2.28 -2.08 -2.44
N ILE A 12 -3.16 -3.07 -2.60
CA ILE A 12 -3.29 -4.19 -1.66
C ILE A 12 -2.01 -5.02 -1.56
N GLU A 13 -1.38 -5.35 -2.68
CA GLU A 13 -0.28 -6.32 -2.69
C GLU A 13 1.12 -5.66 -2.63
N LEU A 14 1.27 -4.46 -3.19
CA LEU A 14 2.54 -3.74 -3.19
C LEU A 14 2.59 -2.62 -2.14
N GLY A 15 1.45 -2.00 -1.84
CA GLY A 15 1.36 -0.86 -0.94
C GLY A 15 2.25 0.30 -1.38
N GLU A 16 2.76 1.06 -0.43
CA GLU A 16 3.69 2.17 -0.66
C GLU A 16 5.03 1.80 -1.32
N ARG A 17 5.38 0.51 -1.46
CA ARG A 17 6.57 0.10 -2.25
C ARG A 17 6.49 0.51 -3.71
N VAL A 18 5.29 0.79 -4.23
CA VAL A 18 5.11 1.35 -5.58
C VAL A 18 5.84 2.69 -5.74
N LEU A 19 5.99 3.46 -4.67
CA LEU A 19 6.71 4.74 -4.68
C LEU A 19 8.21 4.59 -4.95
N ARG A 20 8.81 3.45 -4.58
CA ARG A 20 10.22 3.18 -4.89
C ARG A 20 10.47 3.05 -6.41
N LYS A 21 9.42 2.85 -7.20
CA LYS A 21 9.49 2.64 -8.65
C LYS A 21 8.84 3.76 -9.46
N ALA A 22 8.05 4.63 -8.83
CA ALA A 22 7.28 5.66 -9.50
C ALA A 22 7.62 7.05 -8.96
N ARG A 23 8.24 7.90 -9.80
CA ARG A 23 8.51 9.31 -9.45
C ARG A 23 7.28 10.21 -9.59
N LYS A 24 6.28 9.79 -10.38
CA LYS A 24 5.03 10.52 -10.59
C LYS A 24 3.87 9.53 -10.73
N THR A 25 2.97 9.57 -9.76
CA THR A 25 1.80 8.71 -9.66
C THR A 25 0.54 9.56 -9.73
N HIS A 26 -0.50 9.05 -10.37
CA HIS A 26 -1.80 9.73 -10.44
C HIS A 26 -2.89 8.87 -9.78
N PRO A 27 -3.63 9.44 -8.81
CA PRO A 27 -4.73 8.75 -8.16
C PRO A 27 -5.90 8.51 -9.12
N LEU A 28 -6.63 7.42 -8.88
CA LEU A 28 -7.92 7.14 -9.51
C LEU A 28 -8.99 7.11 -8.41
N ARG A 29 -10.06 7.89 -8.61
CA ARG A 29 -11.18 7.94 -7.68
C ARG A 29 -11.88 6.57 -7.61
N SER A 30 -12.02 5.89 -8.74
CA SER A 30 -12.61 4.54 -8.80
C SER A 30 -11.88 3.54 -7.91
N VAL A 31 -10.56 3.71 -7.71
CA VAL A 31 -9.75 2.85 -6.82
C VAL A 31 -10.00 3.22 -5.36
N TYR A 32 -10.02 4.52 -5.03
CA TYR A 32 -10.39 4.97 -3.69
C TYR A 32 -11.78 4.46 -3.31
N ASP A 33 -12.78 4.62 -4.18
CA ASP A 33 -14.16 4.20 -3.91
C ASP A 33 -14.29 2.67 -3.75
N GLU A 34 -13.46 1.88 -4.43
CA GLU A 34 -13.40 0.43 -4.24
C GLU A 34 -12.81 0.05 -2.89
N LEU A 35 -11.68 0.67 -2.52
CA LEU A 35 -11.06 0.50 -1.21
C LEU A 35 -12.00 0.94 -0.08
N ASP A 36 -12.70 2.07 -0.26
CA ASP A 36 -13.56 2.70 0.74
C ASP A 36 -14.82 1.87 0.98
N ARG A 37 -15.43 1.36 -0.09
CA ARG A 37 -16.63 0.51 -0.01
C ARG A 37 -16.41 -0.73 0.85
N VAL A 38 -15.23 -1.34 0.75
CA VAL A 38 -14.88 -2.52 1.56
C VAL A 38 -14.48 -2.10 2.98
N SER A 39 -14.03 -0.86 3.18
CA SER A 39 -13.57 -0.31 4.47
C SER A 39 -14.71 0.27 5.33
N LEU A 40 -15.79 0.78 4.74
CA LEU A 40 -16.88 1.53 5.40
C LEU A 40 -17.85 0.67 6.24
N GLY A 41 -17.60 -0.62 6.41
CA GLY A 41 -18.54 -1.56 7.04
C GLY A 41 -18.41 -1.81 8.55
N TYR A 42 -17.41 -1.27 9.27
CA TYR A 42 -16.93 -1.96 10.48
C TYR A 42 -17.22 -1.32 11.84
N ASN A 43 -18.07 -2.03 12.60
CA ASN A 43 -18.15 -2.05 14.07
C ASN A 43 -17.56 -3.36 14.66
N LYS A 44 -16.77 -4.13 13.89
CA LYS A 44 -16.26 -5.47 14.28
C LYS A 44 -14.81 -5.69 13.81
N ARG A 45 -14.14 -6.70 14.36
CA ARG A 45 -12.78 -7.13 13.96
C ARG A 45 -12.78 -7.58 12.48
N PRO A 46 -11.88 -7.06 11.63
CA PRO A 46 -11.87 -7.38 10.20
C PRO A 46 -11.39 -8.81 9.94
N THR A 47 -11.95 -9.44 8.89
CA THR A 47 -11.44 -10.69 8.30
C THR A 47 -10.10 -10.46 7.62
N PRO A 48 -9.31 -11.52 7.33
CA PRO A 48 -8.03 -11.36 6.64
C PRO A 48 -8.13 -10.65 5.29
N ASN A 49 -9.22 -10.84 4.54
CA ASN A 49 -9.42 -10.17 3.27
C ASN A 49 -9.73 -8.68 3.48
N GLU A 50 -10.58 -8.34 4.44
CA GLU A 50 -10.90 -6.94 4.76
C GLU A 50 -9.69 -6.18 5.26
N ALA A 51 -8.85 -6.82 6.07
CA ALA A 51 -7.58 -6.24 6.53
C ALA A 51 -6.69 -5.83 5.34
N LYS A 52 -6.69 -6.59 4.24
CA LYS A 52 -5.97 -6.21 3.02
C LYS A 52 -6.50 -4.92 2.40
N PHE A 53 -7.83 -4.75 2.34
CA PHE A 53 -8.45 -3.54 1.80
C PHE A 53 -8.21 -2.32 2.71
N LEU A 54 -8.26 -2.51 4.03
CA LEU A 54 -7.92 -1.45 4.99
C LEU A 54 -6.45 -1.00 4.86
N LEU A 55 -5.53 -1.95 4.70
CA LEU A 55 -4.13 -1.65 4.44
C LEU A 55 -3.96 -0.94 3.08
N GLY A 56 -4.59 -1.45 2.03
CA GLY A 56 -4.57 -0.81 0.71
C GLY A 56 -5.14 0.60 0.72
N MET A 57 -6.20 0.86 1.50
CA MET A 57 -6.78 2.20 1.70
C MET A 57 -5.80 3.13 2.41
N ALA A 58 -5.15 2.64 3.46
CA ALA A 58 -4.15 3.41 4.18
C ALA A 58 -2.95 3.74 3.28
N ASP A 59 -2.44 2.78 2.50
CA ASP A 59 -1.38 2.99 1.52
C ASP A 59 -1.80 4.02 0.46
N TYR A 60 -3.00 3.88 -0.11
CA TYR A 60 -3.52 4.85 -1.08
C TYR A 60 -3.57 6.26 -0.49
N THR A 61 -4.13 6.40 0.72
CA THR A 61 -4.30 7.69 1.40
C THR A 61 -2.95 8.29 1.80
N LEU A 62 -1.99 7.47 2.22
CA LEU A 62 -0.63 7.89 2.51
C LEU A 62 0.06 8.46 1.26
N ILE A 63 -0.15 7.83 0.10
CA ILE A 63 0.49 8.23 -1.15
C ILE A 63 -0.16 9.49 -1.75
N HIS A 64 -1.49 9.53 -1.79
CA HIS A 64 -2.23 10.52 -2.59
C HIS A 64 -3.07 11.51 -1.78
N GLY A 65 -3.34 11.20 -0.52
CA GLY A 65 -4.41 11.82 0.26
C GLY A 65 -5.80 11.31 -0.14
N ALA A 66 -6.80 11.66 0.68
CA ALA A 66 -8.19 11.36 0.38
C ALA A 66 -8.72 12.30 -0.73
N PRO A 67 -9.34 11.79 -1.81
CA PRO A 67 -9.90 12.62 -2.85
C PRO A 67 -11.15 13.37 -2.36
N PRO A 68 -11.42 14.59 -2.86
CA PRO A 68 -12.62 15.35 -2.51
C PRO A 68 -13.88 14.55 -2.86
N PRO A 69 -14.97 14.66 -2.06
CA PRO A 69 -16.21 13.91 -2.29
C PRO A 69 -16.73 14.06 -3.72
N SER A 70 -17.14 12.95 -4.34
CA SER A 70 -17.72 12.95 -5.68
C SER A 70 -19.08 12.25 -5.68
N TYR A 71 -20.03 12.79 -6.44
CA TYR A 71 -21.36 12.20 -6.64
C TYR A 71 -21.42 11.26 -7.85
N THR A 72 -20.37 11.21 -8.68
CA THR A 72 -20.28 10.27 -9.81
C THR A 72 -19.75 8.92 -9.35
N LYS A 73 -20.62 7.91 -9.30
CA LYS A 73 -20.23 6.54 -8.99
C LYS A 73 -19.64 5.87 -10.23
N ARG A 74 -18.32 5.90 -10.37
CA ARG A 74 -17.57 5.00 -11.25
C ARG A 74 -16.81 4.03 -10.36
N SER A 75 -16.95 2.73 -10.62
CA SER A 75 -16.29 1.71 -9.81
C SER A 75 -15.90 0.49 -10.61
N GLY A 76 -14.87 -0.21 -10.13
CA GLY A 76 -14.29 -1.38 -10.79
C GLY A 76 -13.59 -1.02 -12.11
N ASP A 77 -13.28 -2.05 -12.90
CA ASP A 77 -12.50 -1.96 -14.14
C ASP A 77 -12.96 -0.87 -15.11
N VAL A 78 -14.28 -0.71 -15.29
CA VAL A 78 -14.84 0.28 -16.22
C VAL A 78 -14.50 1.69 -15.76
N GLY A 79 -14.68 1.97 -14.46
CA GLY A 79 -14.33 3.27 -13.88
C GLY A 79 -12.84 3.57 -13.96
N ILE A 80 -12.00 2.58 -13.66
CA ILE A 80 -10.53 2.68 -13.77
C ILE A 80 -10.12 3.05 -15.20
N ILE A 81 -10.67 2.36 -16.22
CA ILE A 81 -10.34 2.63 -17.63
C ILE A 81 -10.81 4.01 -18.05
N GLU A 82 -12.03 4.42 -17.69
CA GLU A 82 -12.57 5.74 -18.05
C GLU A 82 -11.77 6.88 -17.43
N GLU A 83 -11.42 6.77 -16.14
CA GLU A 83 -10.61 7.77 -15.46
C GLU A 83 -9.17 7.80 -16.01
N ALA A 84 -8.57 6.64 -16.30
CA ALA A 84 -7.26 6.57 -16.94
C ALA A 84 -7.28 7.19 -18.35
N MET A 85 -8.35 6.98 -19.12
CA MET A 85 -8.54 7.63 -20.42
C MET A 85 -8.65 9.15 -20.28
N GLU A 86 -9.39 9.63 -19.29
CA GLU A 86 -9.51 11.06 -19.02
C GLU A 86 -8.17 11.67 -18.62
N LEU A 87 -7.45 11.05 -17.68
CA LEU A 87 -6.10 11.47 -17.29
C LEU A 87 -5.14 11.50 -18.47
N LYS A 88 -5.20 10.50 -19.35
CA LYS A 88 -4.36 10.43 -20.55
C LYS A 88 -4.57 11.63 -21.49
N LYS A 89 -5.75 12.28 -21.52
CA LYS A 89 -5.96 13.49 -22.33
C LYS A 89 -5.11 14.67 -21.87
N HIS A 90 -4.77 14.70 -20.58
CA HIS A 90 -4.04 15.79 -19.93
C HIS A 90 -2.57 15.44 -19.68
N LEU A 91 -2.15 14.22 -20.04
CA LEU A 91 -0.81 13.70 -19.77
C LEU A 91 -0.18 13.18 -21.07
N GLU A 92 1.05 13.58 -21.36
CA GLU A 92 1.82 13.10 -22.52
C GLU A 92 1.94 11.57 -22.54
N ALA A 93 1.98 10.95 -21.36
CA ALA A 93 2.36 9.56 -21.17
C ALA A 93 1.78 9.00 -19.87
N LEU A 94 0.72 8.18 -19.96
CA LEU A 94 0.13 7.45 -18.83
C LEU A 94 0.29 5.94 -19.01
N THR A 95 0.68 5.25 -17.94
CA THR A 95 0.78 3.78 -17.88
C THR A 95 -0.04 3.25 -16.71
N LEU A 96 -0.99 2.37 -16.99
CA LEU A 96 -1.76 1.64 -15.97
C LEU A 96 -0.97 0.39 -15.54
N VAL A 97 -0.71 0.28 -14.25
CA VAL A 97 -0.10 -0.90 -13.63
C VAL A 97 -1.20 -1.69 -12.92
N THR A 98 -1.28 -2.99 -13.20
CA THR A 98 -2.34 -3.86 -12.68
C THR A 98 -1.85 -5.29 -12.52
N LEU A 99 -2.46 -6.03 -11.59
CA LEU A 99 -2.29 -7.48 -11.46
C LEU A 99 -3.31 -8.25 -12.30
N ASP A 100 -4.39 -7.59 -12.73
CA ASP A 100 -5.47 -8.19 -13.50
C ASP A 100 -5.13 -8.19 -15.00
N GLN A 101 -5.02 -9.39 -15.55
CA GLN A 101 -4.73 -9.57 -16.98
C GLN A 101 -5.87 -9.06 -17.87
N ALA A 102 -7.13 -9.28 -17.49
CA ALA A 102 -8.28 -8.81 -18.26
C ALA A 102 -8.35 -7.28 -18.28
N LEU A 103 -8.11 -6.62 -17.14
CA LEU A 103 -8.01 -5.16 -17.06
C LEU A 103 -6.87 -4.63 -17.93
N ALA A 104 -5.68 -5.26 -17.86
CA ALA A 104 -4.53 -4.89 -18.68
C ALA A 104 -4.83 -4.96 -20.18
N GLN A 105 -5.54 -6.00 -20.64
CA GLN A 105 -5.93 -6.17 -22.04
C GLN A 105 -6.99 -5.17 -22.47
N ARG A 106 -8.02 -4.93 -21.65
CA ARG A 106 -9.07 -3.94 -21.93
C ARG A 106 -8.50 -2.52 -22.03
N ALA A 107 -7.60 -2.16 -21.12
CA ALA A 107 -6.92 -0.86 -21.14
C ALA A 107 -6.01 -0.70 -22.38
N LYS A 108 -5.27 -1.76 -22.76
CA LYS A 108 -4.50 -1.78 -24.03
C LYS A 108 -5.38 -1.56 -25.24
N ALA A 109 -6.53 -2.23 -25.32
CA ALA A 109 -7.48 -2.06 -26.41
C ALA A 109 -8.06 -0.64 -26.52
N ARG A 110 -8.05 0.13 -25.41
CA ARG A 110 -8.41 1.55 -25.37
C ARG A 110 -7.21 2.49 -25.57
N GLY A 111 -6.03 1.95 -25.89
CA GLY A 111 -4.81 2.71 -26.17
C GLY A 111 -4.08 3.21 -24.91
N ILE A 112 -4.38 2.69 -23.72
CA ILE A 112 -3.62 2.98 -22.50
C ILE A 112 -2.41 2.04 -22.46
N ARG A 113 -1.21 2.57 -22.19
CA ARG A 113 -0.03 1.71 -21.97
C ARG A 113 -0.24 0.94 -20.67
N THR A 114 0.08 -0.35 -20.63
CA THR A 114 -0.10 -1.15 -19.41
C THR A 114 1.12 -1.96 -19.03
N ILE A 115 1.35 -2.05 -17.72
CA ILE A 115 2.30 -2.99 -17.10
C ILE A 115 1.46 -4.01 -16.32
N HIS A 116 1.50 -5.25 -16.77
CA HIS A 116 0.86 -6.37 -16.07
C HIS A 116 1.86 -7.05 -15.14
N LEU A 117 1.57 -7.05 -13.85
CA LEU A 117 2.38 -7.68 -12.81
C LEU A 117 2.02 -9.18 -12.71
N HIS A 118 2.59 -9.98 -13.60
CA HIS A 118 2.31 -11.41 -13.76
C HIS A 118 2.88 -12.31 -12.64
N THR A 119 3.85 -11.83 -11.86
CA THR A 119 4.43 -12.62 -10.75
C THR A 119 4.80 -11.70 -9.60
N LEU A 120 4.07 -11.83 -8.50
CA LEU A 120 4.50 -11.30 -7.21
C LEU A 120 5.36 -12.33 -6.52
N ARG A 121 6.63 -12.00 -6.28
CA ARG A 121 7.42 -12.73 -5.30
C ARG A 121 6.90 -12.34 -3.93
N LYS A 122 6.39 -13.32 -3.17
CA LYS A 122 6.15 -13.13 -1.74
C LYS A 122 7.48 -12.69 -1.13
N ALA A 123 7.51 -11.50 -0.55
CA ALA A 123 8.68 -11.07 0.22
C ALA A 123 8.88 -12.09 1.35
N GLN A 124 10.11 -12.58 1.52
CA GLN A 124 10.47 -13.22 2.78
C GLN A 124 10.40 -12.10 3.82
N GLY A 125 9.44 -12.18 4.74
CA GLY A 125 8.98 -11.05 5.55
C GLY A 125 10.11 -10.13 6.01
N ASP A 126 9.98 -8.85 5.66
CA ASP A 126 10.91 -7.80 6.05
C ASP A 126 10.43 -7.20 7.37
N VAL A 127 11.17 -7.49 8.45
CA VAL A 127 10.87 -6.96 9.80
C VAL A 127 10.87 -5.44 9.80
N GLY A 128 11.74 -4.80 9.03
CA GLY A 128 11.80 -3.34 8.93
C GLY A 128 10.51 -2.80 8.31
N GLU A 129 10.02 -3.42 7.23
CA GLU A 129 8.73 -3.04 6.65
C GLU A 129 7.56 -3.31 7.60
N LEU A 130 7.54 -4.46 8.28
CA LEU A 130 6.50 -4.78 9.27
C LEU A 130 6.44 -3.76 10.41
N LEU A 131 7.57 -3.50 11.05
CA LEU A 131 7.67 -2.50 12.12
C LEU A 131 7.26 -1.13 11.60
N ARG A 132 7.61 -0.83 10.35
CA ARG A 132 7.27 0.46 9.78
C ARG A 132 5.80 0.63 9.49
N THR A 133 5.16 -0.37 8.91
CA THR A 133 3.72 -0.39 8.71
C THR A 133 2.99 -0.29 10.04
N LEU A 134 3.35 -1.10 11.04
CA LEU A 134 2.70 -1.08 12.35
C LEU A 134 2.83 0.29 13.05
N ALA A 135 3.99 0.94 12.94
CA ALA A 135 4.25 2.22 13.59
C ALA A 135 3.50 3.41 12.97
N GLN A 136 2.96 3.25 11.74
CA GLN A 136 2.08 4.25 11.15
C GLN A 136 0.72 4.33 11.86
N TYR A 137 0.29 3.25 12.52
CA TYR A 137 -1.03 3.17 13.17
C TYR A 137 -0.97 3.31 14.68
N THR A 138 0.10 2.82 15.33
CA THR A 138 0.26 2.86 16.78
C THR A 138 1.72 2.85 17.19
N ASP A 139 2.02 3.41 18.36
CA ASP A 139 3.27 3.13 19.05
C ASP A 139 3.38 1.62 19.28
N ILE A 140 4.53 1.02 18.95
CA ILE A 140 4.80 -0.40 19.13
C ILE A 140 5.68 -0.58 20.35
N GLN A 141 5.31 -1.52 21.21
CA GLN A 141 6.17 -2.01 22.28
C GLN A 141 6.63 -3.42 21.93
N ILE A 142 7.94 -3.67 21.98
CA ILE A 142 8.54 -4.96 21.67
C ILE A 142 8.91 -5.64 22.99
N TYR A 143 8.40 -6.85 23.16
CA TYR A 143 8.63 -7.69 24.33
C TYR A 143 9.43 -8.94 23.96
N ILE A 144 10.36 -9.33 24.83
CA ILE A 144 11.02 -10.64 24.80
C ILE A 144 10.59 -11.37 26.07
N GLY A 145 9.75 -12.40 25.92
CA GLY A 145 9.05 -12.97 27.08
C GLY A 145 8.09 -11.95 27.69
N SER A 146 8.25 -11.65 28.97
CA SER A 146 7.44 -10.65 29.71
C SER A 146 8.12 -9.29 29.83
N GLU A 147 9.34 -9.13 29.33
CA GLU A 147 10.13 -7.91 29.46
C GLU A 147 9.98 -7.02 28.23
N GLN A 148 9.61 -5.75 28.43
CA GLN A 148 9.66 -4.75 27.36
C GLN A 148 11.12 -4.40 27.12
N VAL A 149 11.59 -4.56 25.89
CA VAL A 149 13.01 -4.30 25.53
C VAL A 149 13.19 -3.12 24.60
N ALA A 150 12.14 -2.74 23.87
CA ALA A 150 12.17 -1.59 22.97
C ALA A 150 10.79 -1.01 22.71
N SER A 151 10.78 0.22 22.20
CA SER A 151 9.60 0.83 21.59
C SER A 151 9.92 1.38 20.22
N VAL A 152 9.00 1.21 19.27
CA VAL A 152 9.04 1.87 17.96
C VAL A 152 7.98 2.96 17.96
N LYS A 153 8.42 4.18 17.67
CA LYS A 153 7.55 5.36 17.59
C LYS A 153 7.75 6.07 16.28
N ARG A 154 6.68 6.71 15.81
CA ARG A 154 6.74 7.61 14.67
C ARG A 154 7.29 8.96 15.11
N GLU A 155 8.38 9.41 14.49
CA GLU A 155 8.87 10.78 14.68
C GLU A 155 8.26 11.73 13.64
N ASP A 156 8.18 11.29 12.37
CA ASP A 156 7.54 12.04 11.29
C ASP A 156 6.90 11.10 10.24
N THR A 157 6.49 11.60 9.08
CA THR A 157 5.85 10.80 8.01
C THR A 157 6.74 9.68 7.45
N ASN A 158 8.05 9.86 7.45
CA ASN A 158 9.01 8.94 6.84
C ASN A 158 10.01 8.34 7.85
N THR A 159 10.08 8.90 9.05
CA THR A 159 11.07 8.53 10.07
C THR A 159 10.42 7.83 11.25
N LEU A 160 10.94 6.64 11.55
CA LEU A 160 10.61 5.90 12.76
C LEU A 160 11.83 5.80 13.64
N ARG A 161 11.60 5.98 14.93
CA ARG A 161 12.63 5.80 15.94
C ARG A 161 12.38 4.53 16.71
N VAL A 162 13.41 3.70 16.73
CA VAL A 162 13.48 2.56 17.65
C VAL A 162 14.32 2.98 18.84
N ALA A 163 13.67 3.06 20.00
CA ALA A 163 14.34 3.27 21.28
C ALA A 163 14.49 1.91 21.98
N ALA A 164 15.71 1.38 21.99
CA ALA A 164 16.07 0.25 22.83
C ALA A 164 16.19 0.73 24.28
N LEU A 165 15.61 -0.01 25.23
CA LEU A 165 15.69 0.33 26.65
C LEU A 165 17.07 0.00 27.23
N GLU A 166 17.77 -0.97 26.63
CA GLU A 166 19.12 -1.36 27.03
C GLU A 166 20.05 -1.49 25.80
N PRO A 167 21.36 -1.19 25.92
CA PRO A 167 22.31 -1.23 24.80
C PRO A 167 22.42 -2.59 24.10
N GLN A 168 22.31 -3.69 24.86
CA GLN A 168 22.33 -5.07 24.33
C GLN A 168 21.17 -5.39 23.38
N HIS A 169 20.07 -4.64 23.48
CA HIS A 169 18.88 -4.78 22.65
C HIS A 169 18.83 -3.72 21.55
N ASN A 170 19.99 -3.29 21.04
CA ASN A 170 20.06 -2.34 19.94
C ASN A 170 19.26 -2.81 18.70
N TYR A 171 18.97 -1.87 17.80
CA TYR A 171 18.11 -2.12 16.65
C TYR A 171 18.52 -3.34 15.81
N ALA A 172 19.83 -3.51 15.57
CA ALA A 172 20.34 -4.66 14.82
C ALA A 172 20.02 -6.00 15.51
N ARG A 173 20.15 -6.06 16.83
CA ARG A 173 19.82 -7.27 17.61
C ARG A 173 18.31 -7.56 17.60
N LEU A 174 17.48 -6.54 17.73
CA LEU A 174 16.02 -6.68 17.64
C LEU A 174 15.58 -7.22 16.27
N VAL A 175 16.14 -6.68 15.19
CA VAL A 175 15.87 -7.15 13.83
C VAL A 175 16.27 -8.62 13.68
N GLN A 176 17.43 -9.03 14.19
CA GLN A 176 17.84 -10.45 14.15
C GLN A 176 16.85 -11.37 14.89
N ILE A 177 16.36 -10.96 16.06
CA ILE A 177 15.41 -11.77 16.85
C ILE A 177 14.08 -11.89 16.10
N LEU A 178 13.53 -10.78 15.63
CA LEU A 178 12.26 -10.76 14.90
C LEU A 178 12.34 -11.49 13.56
N GLN A 179 13.47 -11.41 12.84
CA GLN A 179 13.67 -12.14 11.60
C GLN A 179 13.66 -13.65 11.81
N LYS A 180 14.17 -14.14 12.95
CA LYS A 180 14.09 -15.56 13.31
C LYS A 180 12.65 -16.01 13.54
N PHE A 181 11.81 -15.17 14.16
CA PHE A 181 10.39 -15.47 14.35
C PHE A 181 9.61 -15.51 13.03
N ILE A 182 9.83 -14.54 12.13
CA ILE A 182 9.08 -14.43 10.87
C ILE A 182 9.44 -15.52 9.85
N ARG A 183 10.64 -16.11 9.95
CA ARG A 183 11.13 -17.15 9.03
C ARG A 183 10.81 -18.57 9.47
N GLN A 184 10.20 -18.76 10.64
CA GLN A 184 9.63 -20.04 11.08
C GLN A 184 8.26 -20.24 10.44
#